data_AF-A0A957VRZ3-F1
#
_entry.id   AF-A0A957VRZ3-F1
#
_cell.length_a   1.000
_cell.length_b   1.000
_cell.length_c   1.000
_cell.angle_alpha   90.00
_cell.angle_beta   90.00
_cell.angle_gamma   90.00
#
_symmetry.space_group_name_H-M   'P 1'
#
loop_
_entity.id
_entity.type
_entity.pdbx_description
1 polymer ?
#
loop_
_entity_poly.entity_id
_entity_poly.type
_entity_poly.pdbx_seq_one_letter_code
_entity_poly.pdbx_strand_id
1 'polypeptide(L)'
;WTGEEIDRLVEDLEEDAGARFQVAARFDRSIMVGRHVDTCEYNDALRPIRRQVNRLHEDYMRTDLQELIIERRAFPTHPDPAVNRFFDALVRDWNTLVKFCEQRFQRNIATVELEGWSDYSAPLQFAMMTMDRVINDTGWMWNGDPRANIIEPQLGYALRSLEASLQQGLGCGHGLLVVMRIEK
;
A
#
# COMPACT_ATOMS: atom_id res chain seq x y z
N TRP A 1 -20.51 6.09 3.55
CA TRP A 1 -19.86 5.33 4.63
C TRP A 1 -18.43 5.78 4.77
N THR A 2 -18.21 6.74 5.66
CA THR A 2 -16.90 7.12 6.19
C THR A 2 -16.64 6.37 7.50
N GLY A 3 -15.41 6.43 8.00
CA GLY A 3 -15.11 5.91 9.33
C GLY A 3 -16.00 6.53 10.43
N GLU A 4 -16.23 7.84 10.38
CA GLU A 4 -17.08 8.54 11.35
C GLU A 4 -18.56 8.15 11.25
N GLU A 5 -19.06 7.83 10.06
CA GLU A 5 -20.43 7.33 9.89
C GLU A 5 -20.58 5.92 10.50
N ILE A 6 -19.52 5.11 10.46
CA ILE A 6 -19.49 3.82 11.15
C ILE A 6 -19.46 4.00 12.66
N ASP A 7 -18.68 4.95 13.18
CA ASP A 7 -18.63 5.21 14.63
C ASP A 7 -20.03 5.58 15.16
N ARG A 8 -20.74 6.48 14.45
CA ARG A 8 -22.14 6.82 14.77
C ARG A 8 -23.09 5.63 14.68
N LEU A 9 -22.97 4.80 13.63
CA LEU A 9 -23.78 3.59 13.52
C LEU A 9 -23.56 2.63 14.70
N VAL A 10 -22.32 2.52 15.20
CA VAL A 10 -22.01 1.68 16.36
C VAL A 10 -22.69 2.22 17.61
N GLU A 11 -22.64 3.53 17.84
CA GLU A 11 -23.33 4.18 18.96
C GLU A 11 -24.85 3.93 18.92
N ASP A 12 -25.47 4.11 17.75
CA ASP A 12 -26.91 3.84 17.56
C ASP A 12 -27.25 2.36 17.83
N LEU A 13 -26.40 1.43 17.37
CA LEU A 13 -26.59 -0.01 17.60
C LEU A 13 -26.46 -0.40 19.07
N GLU A 14 -25.55 0.25 19.82
CA GLU A 14 -25.40 0.02 21.26
C GLU A 14 -26.65 0.45 22.04
N GLU A 15 -27.23 1.61 21.70
CA GLU A 15 -28.48 2.09 22.30
C GLU A 15 -29.66 1.16 21.99
N ASP A 16 -29.83 0.78 20.72
CA ASP A 16 -30.98 -0.02 20.27
C ASP A 16 -30.93 -1.48 20.76
N ALA A 17 -29.75 -2.10 20.73
CA ALA A 17 -29.60 -3.52 21.05
C ALA A 17 -29.33 -3.77 22.54
N GLY A 18 -28.95 -2.74 23.32
CA GLY A 18 -28.53 -2.88 24.71
C GLY A 18 -27.29 -3.77 24.89
N ALA A 19 -26.46 -3.88 23.86
CA ALA A 19 -25.23 -4.67 23.83
C ALA A 19 -24.05 -3.77 23.47
N ARG A 20 -22.85 -4.10 23.95
CA ARG A 20 -21.63 -3.33 23.63
C ARG A 20 -20.96 -3.88 22.38
N PHE A 21 -20.46 -2.99 21.53
CA PHE A 21 -19.75 -3.33 20.30
C PHE A 21 -18.35 -2.73 20.32
N GLN A 22 -17.35 -3.56 20.10
CA GLN A 22 -15.96 -3.14 19.95
C GLN A 22 -15.55 -3.19 18.48
N VAL A 23 -15.13 -2.06 17.90
CA VAL A 23 -14.49 -2.02 16.57
C VAL A 23 -13.08 -2.60 16.68
N ALA A 24 -12.90 -3.83 16.19
CA ALA A 24 -11.63 -4.55 16.23
C ALA A 24 -10.68 -4.15 15.09
N ALA A 25 -11.23 -3.80 13.92
CA ALA A 25 -10.46 -3.32 12.78
C ALA A 25 -11.33 -2.48 11.83
N ARG A 26 -10.70 -1.51 11.17
CA ARG A 26 -11.31 -0.71 10.11
C ARG A 26 -10.29 -0.48 9.00
N PHE A 27 -10.68 -0.76 7.76
CA PHE A 27 -9.79 -0.56 6.61
C PHE A 27 -10.57 -0.48 5.30
N ASP A 28 -10.03 0.25 4.34
CA ASP A 28 -10.53 0.26 2.97
C ASP A 28 -9.95 -0.91 2.18
N ARG A 29 -10.75 -1.57 1.33
CA ARG A 29 -10.33 -2.81 0.65
C ARG A 29 -9.25 -2.61 -0.42
N SER A 30 -9.23 -1.47 -1.12
CA SER A 30 -8.13 -1.06 -2.00
C SER A 30 -8.39 0.33 -2.58
N ILE A 31 -7.29 1.07 -2.76
CA ILE A 31 -7.19 2.41 -3.32
C ILE A 31 -6.36 2.38 -4.62
N MET A 32 -5.17 1.77 -4.61
CA MET A 32 -4.24 1.81 -5.75
C MET A 32 -4.30 0.53 -6.60
N VAL A 33 -4.33 -0.65 -5.99
CA VAL A 33 -4.26 -1.93 -6.72
C VAL A 33 -5.61 -2.63 -6.89
N GLY A 34 -6.70 -1.88 -6.78
CA GLY A 34 -8.07 -2.39 -6.88
C GLY A 34 -8.49 -2.66 -8.32
N ARG A 35 -9.38 -3.64 -8.55
CA ARG A 35 -9.83 -4.06 -9.89
C ARG A 35 -10.32 -2.88 -10.77
N HIS A 36 -10.95 -1.88 -10.16
CA HIS A 36 -11.53 -0.73 -10.84
C HIS A 36 -10.52 0.38 -11.16
N VAL A 37 -9.27 0.27 -10.70
CA VAL A 37 -8.22 1.25 -11.04
C VAL A 37 -7.73 1.07 -12.48
N ASP A 38 -7.80 -0.16 -13.02
CA ASP A 38 -7.40 -0.43 -14.40
C ASP A 38 -8.37 0.11 -15.46
N THR A 39 -9.63 0.39 -15.10
CA THR A 39 -10.61 0.95 -16.05
C THR A 39 -10.52 2.46 -16.16
N CYS A 40 -9.80 3.13 -15.25
CA CYS A 40 -9.75 4.60 -15.12
C CYS A 40 -11.14 5.27 -15.00
N GLU A 41 -12.22 4.51 -14.78
CA GLU A 41 -13.61 5.02 -14.74
C GLU A 41 -13.87 5.92 -13.54
N TYR A 42 -13.16 5.69 -12.44
CA TYR A 42 -13.30 6.46 -11.19
C TYR A 42 -12.21 7.53 -11.01
N ASN A 43 -11.06 7.37 -11.68
CA ASN A 43 -9.92 8.26 -11.56
C ASN A 43 -9.03 8.12 -12.81
N ASP A 44 -9.13 9.08 -13.72
CA ASP A 44 -8.35 9.15 -14.96
C ASP A 44 -6.93 9.70 -14.75
N ALA A 45 -6.71 10.42 -13.65
CA ALA A 45 -5.41 10.95 -13.27
C ALA A 45 -4.47 9.86 -12.71
N LEU A 46 -5.03 8.77 -12.18
CA LEU A 46 -4.27 7.60 -11.77
C LEU A 46 -4.07 6.67 -12.97
N ARG A 47 -2.80 6.46 -13.34
CA ARG A 47 -2.44 5.45 -14.34
C ARG A 47 -2.97 4.07 -13.93
N PRO A 48 -3.19 3.14 -14.87
CA PRO A 48 -3.60 1.76 -14.57
C PRO A 48 -2.49 0.98 -13.86
N ILE A 49 -2.23 1.37 -12.62
CA ILE A 49 -1.11 0.95 -11.78
C ILE A 49 -1.25 -0.51 -11.37
N ARG A 50 -2.48 -1.02 -11.24
CA ARG A 50 -2.71 -2.42 -10.93
C ARG A 50 -2.15 -3.33 -12.03
N ARG A 51 -2.30 -2.98 -13.30
CA ARG A 51 -1.65 -3.70 -14.40
C ARG A 51 -0.13 -3.76 -14.21
N GLN A 52 0.50 -2.66 -13.84
CA GLN A 52 1.96 -2.62 -13.63
C GLN A 52 2.39 -3.42 -12.40
N VAL A 53 1.62 -3.37 -11.31
CA VAL A 53 1.86 -4.21 -10.13
C VAL A 53 1.66 -5.69 -10.44
N ASN A 54 0.72 -6.05 -11.34
CA ASN A 54 0.54 -7.43 -11.76
C ASN A 54 1.72 -7.93 -12.61
N ARG A 55 2.31 -7.07 -13.44
CA ARG A 55 3.50 -7.42 -14.24
C ARG A 55 4.72 -7.81 -13.40
N LEU A 56 4.81 -7.30 -12.17
CA LEU A 56 5.83 -7.74 -11.20
C LEU A 56 5.74 -9.24 -10.88
N HIS A 57 4.60 -9.88 -11.12
CA HIS A 57 4.38 -11.31 -10.87
C HIS A 57 4.43 -12.14 -12.16
N GLU A 58 4.75 -11.54 -13.31
CA GLU A 58 4.87 -12.26 -14.58
C GLU A 58 6.26 -12.88 -14.72
N ASP A 59 6.28 -14.20 -14.89
CA ASP A 59 7.54 -14.95 -15.03
C ASP A 59 8.39 -14.41 -16.19
N TYR A 60 9.69 -14.31 -15.97
CA TYR A 60 10.68 -13.83 -16.94
C TYR A 60 10.42 -12.42 -17.50
N MET A 61 9.55 -11.62 -16.87
CA MET A 61 9.36 -10.22 -17.22
C MET A 61 10.05 -9.30 -16.21
N ARG A 62 10.77 -8.30 -16.72
CA ARG A 62 11.25 -7.18 -15.92
C ARG A 62 10.33 -5.98 -16.12
N THR A 63 9.83 -5.45 -15.03
CA THR A 63 9.00 -4.25 -15.01
C THR A 63 9.91 -3.02 -14.95
N ASP A 64 9.55 -1.98 -15.70
CA ASP A 64 10.15 -0.66 -15.48
C ASP A 64 9.53 -0.08 -14.20
N LEU A 65 10.34 0.01 -13.13
CA LEU A 65 9.86 0.49 -11.83
C LEU A 65 9.42 1.95 -11.86
N GLN A 66 9.85 2.75 -12.84
CA GLN A 66 9.34 4.12 -13.03
C GLN A 66 7.85 4.14 -13.37
N GLU A 67 7.33 3.07 -13.99
CA GLU A 67 5.90 2.93 -14.26
C GLU A 67 5.08 2.71 -12.98
N LEU A 68 5.72 2.39 -11.85
CA LEU A 68 5.09 2.23 -10.55
C LEU A 68 5.03 3.51 -9.72
N ILE A 69 5.69 4.60 -10.17
CA ILE A 69 5.68 5.87 -9.45
C ILE A 69 4.34 6.57 -9.61
N ILE A 70 3.77 7.00 -8.48
CA ILE A 70 2.49 7.68 -8.41
C ILE A 70 2.69 9.14 -8.03
N GLU A 71 2.07 10.05 -8.76
CA GLU A 71 2.10 11.46 -8.39
C GLU A 71 0.97 11.80 -7.44
N ARG A 72 1.22 12.64 -6.42
CA ARG A 72 0.18 13.03 -5.44
C ARG A 72 -1.05 13.65 -6.10
N ARG A 73 -0.88 14.37 -7.21
CA ARG A 73 -1.98 14.97 -7.99
C ARG A 73 -2.97 13.95 -8.57
N ALA A 74 -2.60 12.67 -8.61
CA ALA A 74 -3.51 11.60 -9.04
C ALA A 74 -4.66 11.40 -8.05
N PHE A 75 -4.55 11.89 -6.80
CA PHE A 75 -5.64 11.87 -5.83
C PHE A 75 -6.21 13.28 -5.64
N PRO A 76 -7.54 13.44 -5.55
CA PRO A 76 -8.14 14.76 -5.33
C PRO A 76 -7.77 15.32 -3.95
N THR A 77 -7.82 16.64 -3.82
CA THR A 77 -7.76 17.31 -2.51
C THR A 77 -9.12 17.22 -1.84
N HIS A 78 -9.14 16.87 -0.56
CA HIS A 78 -10.36 16.73 0.23
C HIS A 78 -10.49 17.87 1.26
N PRO A 79 -11.71 18.33 1.62
CA PRO A 79 -11.89 19.34 2.67
C PRO A 79 -11.38 18.89 4.05
N ASP A 80 -11.50 17.61 4.38
CA ASP A 80 -10.91 17.02 5.59
C ASP A 80 -9.38 16.87 5.43
N PRO A 81 -8.57 17.56 6.26
CA PRO A 81 -7.12 17.44 6.24
C PRO A 81 -6.59 16.03 6.54
N ALA A 82 -7.33 15.19 7.28
CA ALA A 82 -6.90 13.83 7.60
C ALA A 82 -6.81 12.96 6.33
N VAL A 83 -7.79 13.08 5.43
CA VAL A 83 -7.80 12.41 4.13
C VAL A 83 -6.60 12.82 3.27
N ASN A 84 -6.26 14.12 3.25
CA ASN A 84 -5.10 14.58 2.48
C ASN A 84 -3.79 14.03 3.04
N ARG A 85 -3.59 14.09 4.36
CA ARG A 85 -2.40 13.53 5.04
C ARG A 85 -2.26 12.04 4.78
N PHE A 86 -3.37 11.31 4.75
CA PHE A 86 -3.38 9.89 4.42
C PHE A 86 -2.86 9.65 2.98
N PHE A 87 -3.40 10.35 1.97
CA PHE A 87 -2.91 10.20 0.59
C PHE A 87 -1.46 10.65 0.42
N ASP A 88 -1.03 11.71 1.13
CA ASP A 88 0.36 12.17 1.13
C ASP A 88 1.29 11.08 1.65
N ALA A 89 0.95 10.46 2.79
CA ALA A 89 1.72 9.37 3.38
C ALA A 89 1.72 8.13 2.48
N LEU A 90 0.56 7.74 1.93
CA LEU A 90 0.43 6.58 1.05
C LEU A 90 1.30 6.73 -0.21
N VAL A 91 1.22 7.87 -0.90
CA VAL A 91 2.00 8.14 -2.11
C VAL A 91 3.50 8.24 -1.79
N ARG A 92 3.86 8.93 -0.70
CA ARG A 92 5.25 9.06 -0.28
C ARG A 92 5.84 7.68 -0.02
N ASP A 93 5.20 6.87 0.83
CA ASP A 93 5.75 5.60 1.27
C ASP A 93 5.81 4.59 0.12
N TRP A 94 4.78 4.53 -0.73
CA TRP A 94 4.78 3.74 -1.97
C TRP A 94 5.96 4.08 -2.86
N ASN A 95 6.13 5.38 -3.18
CA ASN A 95 7.20 5.83 -4.05
C ASN A 95 8.59 5.63 -3.43
N THR A 96 8.73 5.78 -2.11
CA THR A 96 10.00 5.51 -1.41
C THR A 96 10.40 4.05 -1.56
N LEU A 97 9.47 3.10 -1.39
CA LEU A 97 9.76 1.67 -1.58
C LEU A 97 10.18 1.34 -3.02
N VAL A 98 9.46 1.89 -4.02
CA VAL A 98 9.77 1.71 -5.44
C VAL A 98 11.17 2.23 -5.76
N LYS A 99 11.47 3.47 -5.35
CA LYS A 99 12.78 4.11 -5.56
C LYS A 99 13.89 3.37 -4.83
N PHE A 100 13.63 2.90 -3.61
CA PHE A 100 14.58 2.08 -2.86
C PHE A 100 14.98 0.83 -3.64
N CYS A 101 14.00 0.06 -4.15
CA CYS A 101 14.28 -1.15 -4.92
C CYS A 101 15.05 -0.86 -6.21
N GLU A 102 14.67 0.21 -6.92
CA GLU A 102 15.37 0.64 -8.12
C GLU A 102 16.83 1.00 -7.84
N GLN A 103 17.07 1.79 -6.78
CA GLN A 103 18.43 2.15 -6.37
C GLN A 103 19.24 0.92 -5.96
N ARG A 104 18.63 -0.04 -5.24
CA ARG A 104 19.28 -1.29 -4.85
C ARG A 104 19.65 -2.18 -6.04
N PHE A 105 18.93 -2.09 -7.15
CA PHE A 105 19.31 -2.76 -8.40
C PHE A 105 20.49 -2.10 -9.10
N GLN A 106 20.69 -0.80 -8.93
CA GLN A 106 21.77 -0.05 -9.55
C GLN A 106 23.04 -0.04 -8.70
N ARG A 107 22.89 -0.07 -7.37
CA ARG A 107 23.97 0.11 -6.39
C ARG A 107 23.73 -0.77 -5.17
N ASN A 108 24.81 -1.22 -4.55
CA ASN A 108 24.71 -1.80 -3.22
C ASN A 108 24.59 -0.66 -2.20
N ILE A 109 23.42 -0.49 -1.61
CA ILE A 109 23.13 0.56 -0.61
C ILE A 109 22.69 -0.16 0.65
N ALA A 110 23.32 0.15 1.78
CA ALA A 110 22.88 -0.39 3.06
C ALA A 110 21.61 0.34 3.52
N THR A 111 20.60 -0.41 3.96
CA THR A 111 19.32 0.16 4.43
C THR A 111 19.51 1.16 5.59
N VAL A 112 20.52 0.94 6.44
CA VAL A 112 20.87 1.82 7.57
C VAL A 112 21.53 3.14 7.15
N GLU A 113 21.96 3.26 5.90
CA GLU A 113 22.57 4.48 5.34
C GLU A 113 21.53 5.36 4.63
N LEU A 114 20.26 4.93 4.59
CA LEU A 114 19.19 5.70 3.97
C LEU A 114 18.83 6.91 4.84
N GLU A 115 18.96 8.09 4.25
CA GLU A 115 18.58 9.35 4.87
C GLU A 115 17.09 9.35 5.24
N GLY A 116 16.79 9.70 6.49
CA GLY A 116 15.40 9.76 6.99
C GLY A 116 14.79 8.41 7.39
N TRP A 117 15.58 7.35 7.58
CA TRP A 117 15.09 6.04 8.02
C TRP A 117 14.15 6.11 9.24
N SER A 118 14.50 6.92 10.24
CA SER A 118 13.71 7.12 11.48
C SER A 118 12.33 7.73 11.24
N ASP A 119 12.16 8.44 10.13
CA ASP A 119 10.96 9.21 9.81
C ASP A 119 9.98 8.42 8.95
N TYR A 120 10.41 7.25 8.45
CA TYR A 120 9.57 6.35 7.67
C TYR A 120 8.54 5.63 8.56
N SER A 121 7.38 5.35 7.98
CA SER A 121 6.37 4.56 8.67
C SER A 121 6.88 3.14 8.96
N ALA A 122 6.41 2.53 10.05
CA ALA A 122 6.76 1.14 10.35
C ALA A 122 6.43 0.16 9.21
N PRO A 123 5.27 0.27 8.51
CA PRO A 123 5.01 -0.51 7.31
C PRO A 123 6.06 -0.35 6.20
N LEU A 124 6.51 0.88 5.94
CA LEU A 124 7.54 1.16 4.94
C LEU A 124 8.89 0.56 5.35
N GLN A 125 9.32 0.77 6.59
CA GLN A 125 10.56 0.19 7.11
C GLN A 125 10.57 -1.34 6.97
N PHE A 126 9.47 -1.99 7.35
CA PHE A 126 9.32 -3.44 7.22
C PHE A 126 9.41 -3.91 5.76
N ALA A 127 8.73 -3.22 4.84
CA ALA A 127 8.79 -3.52 3.42
C ALA A 127 10.21 -3.35 2.84
N MET A 128 10.91 -2.28 3.21
CA MET A 128 12.28 -2.01 2.76
C MET A 128 13.26 -3.07 3.28
N MET A 129 13.20 -3.43 4.57
CA MET A 129 14.01 -4.51 5.14
C MET A 129 13.76 -5.85 4.45
N THR A 130 12.49 -6.14 4.16
CA THR A 130 12.11 -7.37 3.43
C THR A 130 12.72 -7.38 2.04
N MET A 131 12.60 -6.28 1.29
CA MET A 131 13.15 -6.18 -0.06
C MET A 131 14.67 -6.22 -0.08
N ASP A 132 15.34 -5.53 0.86
CA ASP A 132 16.80 -5.58 0.99
C ASP A 132 17.31 -7.00 1.20
N ARG A 133 16.62 -7.75 2.07
CA ARG A 133 16.94 -9.16 2.33
C ARG A 133 16.75 -10.02 1.09
N VAL A 134 15.62 -9.90 0.40
CA VAL A 134 15.34 -10.66 -0.83
C VAL A 134 16.39 -10.37 -1.91
N ILE A 135 16.79 -9.12 -2.08
CA ILE A 135 17.82 -8.72 -3.04
C ILE A 135 19.17 -9.33 -2.69
N ASN A 136 19.57 -9.28 -1.41
CA ASN A 136 20.83 -9.86 -0.95
C ASN A 136 20.84 -11.40 -1.06
N ASP A 137 19.76 -12.05 -0.65
CA ASP A 137 19.63 -13.51 -0.61
C ASP A 137 19.51 -14.15 -2.00
N THR A 138 19.29 -13.36 -3.06
CA THR A 138 19.24 -13.84 -4.46
C THR A 138 20.52 -13.57 -5.25
N GLY A 139 21.48 -12.80 -4.69
CA GLY A 139 22.71 -12.41 -5.37
C GLY A 139 23.66 -13.56 -5.72
N TRP A 140 23.48 -14.74 -5.10
CA TRP A 140 24.26 -15.94 -5.42
C TRP A 140 23.71 -16.73 -6.61
N MET A 141 22.56 -16.38 -7.18
CA MET A 141 21.94 -17.15 -8.27
C MET A 141 22.56 -16.83 -9.63
N TRP A 142 23.19 -17.82 -10.25
CA TRP A 142 23.92 -17.67 -11.52
C TRP A 142 23.06 -17.95 -12.76
N ASN A 143 21.99 -18.73 -12.59
CA ASN A 143 21.11 -19.17 -13.67
C ASN A 143 19.71 -18.58 -13.49
N GLY A 144 19.07 -18.24 -14.61
CA GLY A 144 17.76 -17.57 -14.63
C GLY A 144 17.87 -16.07 -14.46
N ASP A 145 16.72 -15.42 -14.25
CA ASP A 145 16.63 -13.99 -13.97
C ASP A 145 16.05 -13.79 -12.56
N PRO A 146 16.88 -13.71 -11.50
CA PRO A 146 16.40 -13.61 -10.12
C PRO A 146 15.58 -12.35 -9.89
N ARG A 147 15.89 -11.26 -10.61
CA ARG A 147 15.10 -10.03 -10.55
C ARG A 147 13.68 -10.29 -11.01
N ALA A 148 13.51 -10.83 -12.21
CA ALA A 148 12.18 -11.08 -12.79
C ALA A 148 11.39 -12.13 -12.01
N ASN A 149 12.05 -13.20 -11.53
CA ASN A 149 11.35 -14.38 -11.02
C ASN A 149 11.24 -14.46 -9.49
N ILE A 150 11.99 -13.64 -8.75
CA ILE A 150 11.99 -13.66 -7.28
C ILE A 150 11.82 -12.27 -6.72
N ILE A 151 12.67 -11.32 -7.11
CA ILE A 151 12.68 -10.01 -6.46
C ILE A 151 11.44 -9.19 -6.82
N GLU A 152 11.10 -9.06 -8.11
CA GLU A 152 9.92 -8.30 -8.54
C GLU A 152 8.61 -8.89 -7.97
N PRO A 153 8.39 -10.22 -7.95
CA PRO A 153 7.22 -10.79 -7.29
C PRO A 153 7.12 -10.41 -5.80
N GLN A 154 8.25 -10.41 -5.08
CA GLN A 154 8.30 -9.96 -3.68
C GLN A 154 8.00 -8.46 -3.54
N LEU A 155 8.46 -7.63 -4.47
CA LEU A 155 8.07 -6.20 -4.51
C LEU A 155 6.56 -6.05 -4.71
N GLY A 156 5.95 -6.87 -5.57
CA GLY A 156 4.51 -6.90 -5.77
C GLY A 156 3.73 -7.21 -4.48
N TYR A 157 4.17 -8.20 -3.69
CA TYR A 157 3.60 -8.49 -2.38
C TYR A 157 3.87 -7.39 -1.34
N ALA A 158 5.07 -6.82 -1.33
CA ALA A 158 5.45 -5.74 -0.42
C ALA A 158 4.58 -4.49 -0.64
N LEU A 159 4.36 -4.08 -1.90
CA LEU A 159 3.51 -2.94 -2.24
C LEU A 159 2.05 -3.14 -1.82
N ARG A 160 1.49 -4.34 -2.05
CA ARG A 160 0.13 -4.69 -1.59
C ARG A 160 0.03 -4.67 -0.06
N SER A 161 1.03 -5.21 0.62
CA SER A 161 1.06 -5.25 2.09
C SER A 161 1.23 -3.85 2.69
N LEU A 162 2.03 -3.00 2.04
CA LEU A 162 2.21 -1.60 2.40
C LEU A 162 0.91 -0.82 2.28
N GLU A 163 0.22 -0.89 1.13
CA GLU A 163 -1.09 -0.24 0.93
C GLU A 163 -2.08 -0.69 2.00
N ALA A 164 -2.18 -2.01 2.26
CA ALA A 164 -3.09 -2.55 3.26
C ALA A 164 -2.77 -2.10 4.68
N SER A 165 -1.49 -2.06 5.06
CA SER A 165 -1.04 -1.70 6.41
C SER A 165 -1.16 -0.21 6.71
N LEU A 166 -1.19 0.64 5.68
CA LEU A 166 -1.40 2.07 5.82
C LEU A 166 -2.88 2.46 5.91
N GLN A 167 -3.81 1.55 5.60
CA GLN A 167 -5.25 1.85 5.63
C GLN A 167 -5.71 2.27 7.02
N GLN A 168 -6.49 3.35 7.05
CA GLN A 168 -7.10 3.89 8.27
C GLN A 168 -8.62 3.73 8.30
N GLY A 169 -9.21 3.25 7.19
CA GLY A 169 -10.65 3.06 7.11
C GLY A 169 -11.42 4.39 6.99
N LEU A 170 -10.88 5.33 6.23
CA LEU A 170 -11.49 6.66 6.08
C LEU A 170 -12.68 6.64 5.10
N GLY A 171 -12.90 5.53 4.39
CA GLY A 171 -13.90 5.45 3.32
C GLY A 171 -13.35 5.96 1.98
N CYS A 172 -12.03 5.99 1.81
CA CYS A 172 -11.35 6.50 0.63
C CYS A 172 -11.15 5.43 -0.46
N GLY A 173 -11.41 4.15 -0.16
CA GLY A 173 -11.31 3.08 -1.14
C GLY A 173 -12.65 2.66 -1.74
N HIS A 174 -12.62 1.62 -2.56
CA HIS A 174 -13.81 1.06 -3.23
C HIS A 174 -14.78 0.34 -2.26
N GLY A 175 -14.44 0.27 -0.98
CA GLY A 175 -15.31 -0.27 0.04
C GLY A 175 -14.62 -0.21 1.39
N LEU A 176 -15.39 0.20 2.39
CA LEU A 176 -14.99 0.24 3.79
C LEU A 176 -15.37 -1.09 4.46
N LEU A 177 -14.41 -1.72 5.13
CA LEU A 177 -14.64 -2.91 5.93
C LEU A 177 -14.42 -2.58 7.40
N VAL A 178 -15.33 -3.08 8.24
CA VAL A 178 -15.31 -2.92 9.69
C VAL A 178 -15.48 -4.30 10.30
N VAL A 179 -14.56 -4.69 11.16
CA VAL A 179 -14.66 -5.91 11.97
C VAL A 179 -15.09 -5.50 13.36
N MET A 180 -16.22 -6.02 13.82
CA MET A 180 -16.77 -5.71 15.13
C MET A 180 -16.87 -6.97 15.97
N ARG A 181 -16.63 -6.82 17.28
CA ARG A 181 -16.86 -7.83 18.29
C ARG A 181 -18.04 -7.39 19.15
N ILE A 182 -18.99 -8.30 19.36
CA ILE A 182 -20.08 -8.10 20.31
C ILE A 182 -19.57 -8.52 21.68
N GLU A 183 -19.56 -7.61 22.63
CA GLU A 183 -19.30 -7.91 24.04
C GLU A 183 -20.61 -8.32 24.70
N LYS A 184 -20.60 -9.48 25.35
CA LYS A 184 -21.74 -10.00 26.13
C LYS A 184 -21.65 -9.54 27.58
#